data_AF-A0A016RXR9-F1
#
_entry.id   AF-A0A016RXR9-F1
#
_cell.length_a   1.000
_cell.length_b   1.000
_cell.length_c   1.000
_cell.angle_alpha   90.00
_cell.angle_beta   90.00
_cell.angle_gamma   90.00
#
_symmetry.space_group_name_H-M   'P 1'
#
loop_
_entity.id
_entity.type
_entity.pdbx_description
1 polymer ?
#
loop_
_entity_poly.entity_id
_entity_poly.type
_entity_poly.pdbx_seq_one_letter_code
_entity_poly.pdbx_strand_id
1 'polypeptide(L)'
;MAYKRLQPSISDESKPRSQSNSRLFDRIYRRGHVCHKAFEHTASYDESISGYMRRQFAGNGERSLPLRYGTNPHQKSDAELFAVEEEMPIKVLNGAPGYINILDALNGWQLVKELTDATGLPAAASFKHVSPAGAAIGLPLNDAEAQSCMVSDLPLDPKKPSLAAAYARARDRENQRNWHIRYNFSPDCRKHLKLNHRAVSLMEMPQAL
;
A
#
# COMPACT_ATOMS: atom_id res chain seq x y z
N MET A 1 7.64 -9.76 13.38
CA MET A 1 8.34 -10.52 14.45
C MET A 1 7.79 -11.94 14.49
N ALA A 2 8.63 -12.94 14.23
CA ALA A 2 8.28 -14.34 14.48
C ALA A 2 8.93 -14.76 15.79
N TYR A 3 8.13 -15.12 16.80
CA TYR A 3 8.64 -15.72 18.03
C TYR A 3 8.31 -17.22 18.01
N LYS A 4 9.29 -18.03 18.44
CA LYS A 4 9.07 -19.45 18.66
C LYS A 4 8.20 -19.58 19.91
N ARG A 5 6.92 -19.91 19.73
CA ARG A 5 6.05 -20.29 20.85
C ARG A 5 6.66 -21.54 21.49
N LEU A 6 7.31 -21.37 22.65
CA LEU A 6 7.61 -22.49 23.53
C LEU A 6 6.25 -23.02 23.98
N GLN A 7 5.74 -24.02 23.25
CA GLN A 7 4.67 -24.83 23.81
C GLN A 7 5.22 -25.40 25.11
N PRO A 8 4.55 -25.22 26.26
CA PRO A 8 4.90 -26.00 27.43
C PRO A 8 4.80 -27.45 26.97
N SER A 9 5.86 -28.22 27.13
CA SER A 9 5.87 -29.63 26.74
C SER A 9 4.60 -30.26 27.32
N ILE A 10 3.75 -30.78 26.43
CA ILE A 10 2.64 -31.64 26.84
C ILE A 10 3.33 -32.83 27.50
N SER A 11 3.47 -32.74 28.81
CA SER A 11 3.89 -33.84 29.65
C SER A 11 2.73 -34.80 29.66
N ASP A 12 2.85 -35.81 28.80
CA ASP A 12 2.27 -37.15 28.87
C ASP A 12 0.96 -37.23 29.70
N GLU A 13 -0.18 -37.16 29.00
CA GLU A 13 -1.53 -37.25 29.56
C GLU A 13 -1.81 -38.57 30.32
N SER A 14 -0.91 -39.55 30.25
CA SER A 14 -1.07 -40.87 30.86
C SER A 14 -0.81 -40.95 32.37
N LYS A 15 -0.28 -39.89 33.01
CA LYS A 15 -0.05 -39.90 34.47
C LYS A 15 -1.16 -39.16 35.22
N PRO A 16 -1.86 -39.81 36.18
CA PRO A 16 -2.87 -39.12 36.99
C PRO A 16 -2.20 -38.02 37.82
N ARG A 17 -2.46 -36.75 37.46
CA ARG A 17 -1.99 -35.58 38.21
C ARG A 17 -2.73 -35.51 39.55
N SER A 18 -2.03 -35.16 40.62
CA SER A 18 -2.66 -34.88 41.92
C SER A 18 -3.72 -33.79 41.77
N GLN A 19 -4.81 -33.86 42.55
CA GLN A 19 -5.89 -32.85 42.53
C GLN A 19 -5.39 -31.42 42.81
N SER A 20 -4.28 -31.27 43.52
CA SER A 20 -3.63 -29.98 43.79
C SER A 20 -2.91 -29.41 42.57
N ASN A 21 -2.20 -30.25 41.80
CA ASN A 21 -1.50 -29.84 40.59
C ASN A 21 -2.47 -29.52 39.44
N SER A 22 -3.58 -30.25 39.31
CA SER A 22 -4.63 -29.95 38.33
C SER A 22 -5.34 -28.62 38.64
N ARG A 23 -5.64 -28.32 39.91
CA ARG A 23 -6.23 -27.02 40.32
C ARG A 23 -5.30 -25.83 40.10
N LEU A 24 -4.00 -26.00 40.33
CA LEU A 24 -2.99 -24.97 40.04
C LEU A 24 -2.86 -24.74 38.54
N PHE A 25 -2.81 -25.81 37.74
CA PHE A 25 -2.76 -25.74 36.28
C PHE A 25 -4.01 -25.06 35.72
N ASP A 26 -5.20 -25.46 36.16
CA ASP A 26 -6.48 -24.83 35.80
C ASP A 26 -6.53 -23.36 36.22
N ARG A 27 -6.02 -23.02 37.40
CA ARG A 27 -5.98 -21.63 37.89
C ARG A 27 -5.01 -20.79 37.07
N ILE A 28 -3.85 -21.32 36.70
CA ILE A 28 -2.85 -20.64 35.87
C ILE A 28 -3.34 -20.51 34.42
N TYR A 29 -3.93 -21.56 33.84
CA TYR A 29 -4.48 -21.54 32.49
C TYR A 29 -5.73 -20.66 32.39
N ARG A 30 -6.68 -20.77 33.32
CA ARG A 30 -7.86 -19.88 33.37
C ARG A 30 -7.46 -18.44 33.64
N ARG A 31 -6.52 -18.17 34.56
CA ARG A 31 -6.01 -16.80 34.78
C ARG A 31 -5.21 -16.28 33.60
N GLY A 32 -4.43 -17.11 32.91
CA GLY A 32 -3.75 -16.74 31.68
C GLY A 32 -4.73 -16.33 30.58
N HIS A 33 -5.82 -17.09 30.43
CA HIS A 33 -6.91 -16.76 29.50
C HIS A 33 -7.66 -15.47 29.87
N VAL A 34 -7.92 -15.24 31.16
CA VAL A 34 -8.58 -14.01 31.64
C VAL A 34 -7.65 -12.80 31.52
N CYS A 35 -6.35 -12.97 31.81
CA CYS A 35 -5.33 -11.94 31.68
C CYS A 35 -5.17 -11.51 30.21
N HIS A 36 -5.08 -12.48 29.29
CA HIS A 36 -5.02 -12.20 27.85
C HIS A 36 -6.25 -11.41 27.37
N LYS A 37 -7.46 -11.84 27.76
CA LYS A 37 -8.71 -11.12 27.44
C LYS A 37 -8.74 -9.71 28.01
N ALA A 38 -8.19 -9.50 29.22
CA ALA A 38 -8.12 -8.18 29.82
C ALA A 38 -7.23 -7.24 28.98
N PHE A 39 -6.06 -7.70 28.54
CA PHE A 39 -5.18 -6.91 27.68
C PHE A 39 -5.76 -6.67 26.28
N GLU A 40 -6.44 -7.66 25.68
CA GLU A 40 -7.17 -7.44 24.43
C GLU A 40 -8.28 -6.39 24.59
N HIS A 41 -8.99 -6.42 25.72
CA HIS A 41 -10.05 -5.45 25.99
C HIS A 41 -9.49 -4.04 26.15
N THR A 42 -8.43 -3.84 26.94
CA THR A 42 -7.81 -2.51 27.10
C THR A 42 -7.20 -2.02 25.79
N ALA A 43 -6.59 -2.92 24.98
CA ALA A 43 -6.06 -2.55 23.67
C ALA A 43 -7.17 -2.10 22.71
N SER A 44 -8.30 -2.82 22.65
CA SER A 44 -9.46 -2.44 21.84
C SER A 44 -10.08 -1.13 22.29
N TYR A 45 -10.10 -0.88 23.60
CA TYR A 45 -10.62 0.36 24.18
C TYR A 45 -9.75 1.56 23.78
N ASP A 46 -8.44 1.46 23.96
CA ASP A 46 -7.49 2.51 23.61
C ASP A 46 -7.42 2.74 22.09
N GLU A 47 -7.57 1.71 21.25
CA GLU A 47 -7.67 1.86 19.80
C GLU A 47 -8.94 2.65 19.40
N SER A 48 -10.07 2.39 20.08
CA SER A 48 -11.33 3.10 19.82
C SER A 48 -11.22 4.59 20.17
N ILE A 49 -10.61 4.91 21.31
CA ILE A 49 -10.31 6.29 21.71
C ILE A 49 -9.37 6.93 20.69
N SER A 50 -8.28 6.26 20.35
CA SER A 50 -7.26 6.78 19.43
C SER A 50 -7.83 7.00 18.03
N GLY A 51 -8.69 6.11 17.54
CA GLY A 51 -9.43 6.28 16.28
C GLY A 51 -10.37 7.50 16.31
N TYR A 52 -11.14 7.65 17.38
CA TYR A 52 -12.00 8.83 17.55
C TYR A 52 -11.19 10.13 17.57
N MET A 53 -10.14 10.18 18.39
CA MET A 53 -9.28 11.37 18.52
C MET A 53 -8.62 11.74 17.19
N ARG A 54 -8.09 10.77 16.44
CA ARG A 54 -7.51 11.02 15.10
C ARG A 54 -8.52 11.62 14.14
N ARG A 55 -9.75 11.08 14.09
CA ARG A 55 -10.79 11.63 13.20
C ARG A 55 -11.20 13.05 13.57
N GLN A 56 -11.30 13.35 14.86
CA GLN A 56 -11.70 14.68 15.34
C GLN A 56 -10.60 15.73 15.18
N PHE A 57 -9.35 15.38 15.47
CA PHE A 57 -8.26 16.35 15.60
C PHE A 57 -7.20 16.29 14.48
N ALA A 58 -7.13 15.20 13.72
CA ALA A 58 -6.12 14.99 12.67
C ALA A 58 -6.73 14.48 11.34
N GLY A 59 -8.02 14.74 11.11
CA GLY A 59 -8.78 14.35 9.92
C GLY A 59 -8.58 15.25 8.69
N ASN A 60 -7.72 16.27 8.80
CA ASN A 60 -7.38 17.21 7.71
C ASN A 60 -6.32 16.64 6.73
N GLY A 61 -5.95 15.36 6.87
CA GLY A 61 -4.91 14.72 6.07
C GLY A 61 -3.53 14.67 6.73
N GLU A 62 -3.34 15.28 7.91
CA GLU A 62 -2.06 15.22 8.63
C GLU A 62 -1.74 13.82 9.15
N ARG A 63 -2.73 13.12 9.72
CA ARG A 63 -2.56 11.75 10.25
C ARG A 63 -3.74 10.84 9.96
N SER A 64 -4.84 11.38 9.48
CA SER A 64 -5.99 10.62 8.99
C SER A 64 -6.52 11.23 7.70
N LEU A 65 -6.80 10.37 6.74
CA LEU A 65 -7.34 10.69 5.43
C LEU A 65 -8.64 9.90 5.22
N PRO A 66 -9.80 10.56 5.09
CA PRO A 66 -11.04 9.87 4.76
C PRO A 66 -11.00 9.36 3.31
N LEU A 67 -11.47 8.14 3.10
CA LEU A 67 -11.56 7.51 1.79
C LEU A 67 -13.01 7.54 1.30
N ARG A 68 -13.20 7.54 -0.02
CA ARG A 68 -14.54 7.62 -0.63
C ARG A 68 -15.43 6.41 -0.31
N TYR A 69 -14.82 5.23 -0.23
CA TYR A 69 -15.40 3.94 0.14
C TYR A 69 -14.28 2.91 0.36
N GLY A 70 -14.63 1.80 1.00
CA GLY A 70 -13.78 0.63 1.23
C GLY A 70 -13.51 -0.14 -0.06
N THR A 71 -13.51 -1.47 -0.01
CA THR A 71 -13.32 -2.28 -1.22
C THR A 71 -14.47 -2.09 -2.22
N ASN A 72 -15.69 -1.92 -1.73
CA ASN A 72 -16.90 -1.78 -2.53
C ASN A 72 -17.68 -0.49 -2.20
N PRO A 73 -18.46 0.08 -3.15
CA PRO A 73 -19.17 1.35 -2.94
C PRO A 73 -20.17 1.39 -1.78
N HIS A 74 -20.67 0.23 -1.33
CA HIS A 74 -21.60 0.15 -0.19
C HIS A 74 -20.87 0.24 1.17
N GLN A 75 -19.56 0.02 1.20
CA GLN A 75 -18.74 0.04 2.41
C GLN A 75 -18.21 1.46 2.67
N LYS A 76 -19.09 2.39 3.03
CA LYS A 76 -18.74 3.82 3.15
C LYS A 76 -18.37 4.27 4.56
N SER A 77 -18.93 3.65 5.59
CA SER A 77 -18.96 4.22 6.94
C SER A 77 -17.59 4.33 7.61
N ASP A 78 -16.61 3.49 7.23
CA ASP A 78 -15.37 3.31 8.01
C ASP A 78 -14.10 3.25 7.15
N ALA A 79 -14.16 3.78 5.92
CA ALA A 79 -13.01 3.77 5.03
C ALA A 79 -12.10 4.97 5.33
N GLU A 80 -11.03 4.74 6.06
CA GLU A 80 -10.00 5.74 6.36
C GLU A 80 -8.59 5.15 6.17
N LEU A 81 -7.63 6.02 5.90
CA LEU A 81 -6.21 5.73 5.99
C LEU A 81 -5.62 6.59 7.10
N PHE A 82 -4.85 6.00 8.00
CA PHE A 82 -4.22 6.73 9.10
C PHE A 82 -2.74 6.37 9.29
N ALA A 83 -2.01 7.26 9.96
CA ALA A 83 -0.67 7.01 10.51
C ALA A 83 -0.72 7.02 12.05
N VAL A 84 0.07 6.15 12.70
CA VAL A 84 0.02 5.93 14.17
C VAL A 84 1.01 6.78 14.95
N GLU A 85 2.25 6.93 14.46
CA GLU A 85 3.32 7.69 15.14
C GLU A 85 3.82 8.87 14.32
N GLU A 86 3.77 8.77 12.99
CA GLU A 86 4.31 9.78 12.08
C GLU A 86 3.21 10.65 11.44
N GLU A 87 3.65 11.66 10.70
CA GLU A 87 2.81 12.37 9.73
C GLU A 87 2.48 11.44 8.56
N MET A 88 1.32 11.66 7.95
CA MET A 88 0.87 10.90 6.78
C MET A 88 1.88 11.09 5.64
N PRO A 89 2.55 10.01 5.16
CA PRO A 89 3.52 10.11 4.08
C PRO A 89 2.83 10.25 2.72
N ILE A 90 1.53 10.56 2.67
CA ILE A 90 0.75 10.65 1.45
C ILE A 90 -0.05 11.94 1.48
N LYS A 91 0.18 12.78 0.48
CA LYS A 91 -0.63 13.97 0.24
C LYS A 91 -1.51 13.79 -0.98
N VAL A 92 -2.81 14.01 -0.81
CA VAL A 92 -3.77 14.08 -1.92
C VAL A 92 -3.68 15.47 -2.55
N LEU A 93 -3.20 15.55 -3.78
CA LEU A 93 -3.11 16.82 -4.50
C LEU A 93 -4.39 17.14 -5.28
N ASN A 94 -5.15 16.11 -5.68
CA ASN A 94 -6.42 16.28 -6.40
C ASN A 94 -7.35 15.07 -6.20
N GLY A 95 -8.66 15.35 -6.09
CA GLY A 95 -9.72 14.35 -5.96
C GLY A 95 -9.82 13.73 -4.58
N ALA A 96 -10.55 12.62 -4.48
CA ALA A 96 -10.70 11.83 -3.27
C ALA A 96 -10.43 10.34 -3.58
N PRO A 97 -9.37 9.73 -3.01
CA PRO A 97 -9.02 8.35 -3.27
C PRO A 97 -10.01 7.37 -2.62
N GLY A 98 -10.23 6.23 -3.27
CA GLY A 98 -10.87 5.06 -2.66
C GLY A 98 -9.83 4.07 -2.13
N TYR A 99 -10.28 3.09 -1.32
CA TYR A 99 -9.40 2.10 -0.69
C TYR A 99 -8.48 1.36 -1.66
N ILE A 100 -9.03 0.83 -2.77
CA ILE A 100 -8.24 0.12 -3.78
C ILE A 100 -7.17 1.04 -4.40
N ASN A 101 -7.44 2.35 -4.49
CA ASN A 101 -6.49 3.29 -5.08
C ASN A 101 -5.28 3.51 -4.18
N ILE A 102 -5.49 3.50 -2.86
CA ILE A 102 -4.40 3.52 -1.88
C ILE A 102 -3.54 2.26 -2.03
N LEU A 103 -4.16 1.08 -2.15
CA LEU A 103 -3.43 -0.17 -2.31
C LEU A 103 -2.62 -0.21 -3.61
N ASP A 104 -3.19 0.22 -4.73
CA ASP A 104 -2.48 0.31 -6.01
C ASP A 104 -1.31 1.31 -5.94
N ALA A 105 -1.52 2.47 -5.29
CA ALA A 105 -0.50 3.49 -5.14
C ALA A 105 0.68 3.02 -4.28
N LEU A 106 0.40 2.44 -3.09
CA LEU A 106 1.43 1.96 -2.17
C LEU A 106 2.28 0.83 -2.77
N ASN A 107 1.65 -0.13 -3.44
CA ASN A 107 2.38 -1.23 -4.07
C ASN A 107 3.17 -0.74 -5.29
N GLY A 108 2.58 0.10 -6.13
CA GLY A 108 3.28 0.59 -7.31
C GLY A 108 4.39 1.59 -7.00
N TRP A 109 4.27 2.39 -5.93
CA TRP A 109 5.35 3.24 -5.47
C TRP A 109 6.56 2.42 -5.02
N GLN A 110 6.36 1.38 -4.19
CA GLN A 110 7.44 0.50 -3.74
C GLN A 110 8.15 -0.15 -4.93
N LEU A 111 7.38 -0.71 -5.87
CA LEU A 111 7.93 -1.34 -7.07
C LEU A 111 8.78 -0.38 -7.92
N VAL A 112 8.27 0.84 -8.17
CA VAL A 112 9.00 1.84 -8.96
C VAL A 112 10.23 2.33 -8.22
N LYS A 113 10.15 2.52 -6.90
CA LYS A 113 11.29 2.90 -6.07
C LYS A 113 12.40 1.86 -6.15
N GLU A 114 12.09 0.59 -5.90
CA GLU A 114 13.06 -0.51 -5.99
C GLU A 114 13.69 -0.63 -7.39
N LEU A 115 12.89 -0.47 -8.45
CA LEU A 115 13.39 -0.48 -9.82
C LEU A 115 14.35 0.69 -10.10
N THR A 116 14.03 1.89 -9.64
CA THR A 116 14.90 3.06 -9.80
C THR A 116 16.17 2.90 -8.99
N ASP A 117 16.09 2.44 -7.74
CA ASP A 117 17.25 2.24 -6.87
C ASP A 117 18.19 1.14 -7.43
N ALA A 118 17.63 0.06 -7.99
CA ALA A 118 18.42 -1.04 -8.54
C ALA A 118 19.07 -0.73 -9.90
N THR A 119 18.45 0.14 -10.72
CA THR A 119 18.90 0.37 -12.11
C THR A 119 19.52 1.74 -12.34
N GLY A 120 19.29 2.71 -11.44
CA GLY A 120 19.65 4.11 -11.66
C GLY A 120 18.88 4.78 -12.81
N LEU A 121 17.83 4.14 -13.33
CA LEU A 121 17.04 4.63 -14.46
C LEU A 121 15.63 5.06 -14.02
N PRO A 122 14.99 5.99 -14.75
CA PRO A 122 13.58 6.31 -14.54
C PRO A 122 12.72 5.05 -14.72
N ALA A 123 11.82 4.79 -13.78
CA ALA A 123 10.92 3.65 -13.83
C ALA A 123 9.45 4.09 -13.71
N ALA A 124 8.57 3.27 -14.26
CA ALA A 124 7.12 3.45 -14.17
C ALA A 124 6.43 2.10 -14.02
N ALA A 125 5.29 2.12 -13.33
CA ALA A 125 4.43 0.95 -13.19
C ALA A 125 2.96 1.31 -13.36
N SER A 126 2.22 0.37 -13.93
CA SER A 126 0.79 0.41 -14.20
C SER A 126 0.13 -0.68 -13.36
N PHE A 127 -0.77 -0.30 -12.46
CA PHE A 127 -1.45 -1.21 -11.54
C PHE A 127 -2.94 -1.33 -11.87
N LYS A 128 -3.46 -2.53 -11.64
CA LYS A 128 -4.89 -2.86 -11.72
C LYS A 128 -5.19 -3.99 -10.76
N HIS A 129 -6.23 -3.83 -9.93
CA HIS A 129 -6.63 -4.83 -8.94
C HIS A 129 -5.47 -5.26 -8.02
N VAL A 130 -4.67 -4.29 -7.55
CA VAL A 130 -3.55 -4.52 -6.62
C VAL A 130 -2.45 -5.41 -7.22
N SER A 131 -2.40 -5.52 -8.54
CA SER A 131 -1.37 -6.27 -9.27
C SER A 131 -0.77 -5.40 -10.38
N PRO A 132 0.53 -5.53 -10.66
CA PRO A 132 1.15 -4.82 -11.77
C PRO A 132 0.63 -5.39 -13.09
N ALA A 133 -0.10 -4.57 -13.85
CA ALA A 133 -0.45 -4.85 -15.24
C ALA A 133 0.77 -4.68 -16.17
N GLY A 134 1.70 -3.81 -15.77
CA GLY A 134 2.99 -3.64 -16.44
C GLY A 134 3.93 -2.77 -15.61
N ALA A 135 5.24 -2.99 -15.78
CA ALA A 135 6.29 -2.20 -15.16
C ALA A 135 7.52 -2.18 -16.06
N ALA A 136 8.19 -1.03 -16.16
CA ALA A 136 9.32 -0.88 -17.04
C ALA A 136 10.27 0.23 -16.58
N ILE A 137 11.51 0.11 -17.04
CA ILE A 137 12.52 1.16 -17.00
C ILE A 137 12.52 1.98 -18.29
N GLY A 138 13.03 3.19 -18.18
CA GLY A 138 12.91 4.23 -19.19
C GLY A 138 13.89 4.16 -20.34
N LEU A 139 14.31 2.98 -20.81
CA LEU A 139 15.23 2.90 -21.95
C LEU A 139 14.65 3.62 -23.19
N PRO A 140 15.46 4.17 -24.10
CA PRO A 140 14.95 4.75 -25.33
C PRO A 140 14.12 3.75 -26.13
N LEU A 141 13.06 4.21 -26.79
CA LEU A 141 12.20 3.39 -27.64
C LEU A 141 12.71 3.46 -29.07
N ASN A 142 12.79 2.31 -29.75
CA ASN A 142 12.93 2.29 -31.21
C ASN A 142 11.57 2.54 -31.90
N ASP A 143 11.59 2.82 -33.21
CA ASP A 143 10.38 3.17 -33.97
C ASP A 143 9.29 2.08 -33.89
N ALA A 144 9.69 0.81 -33.95
CA ALA A 144 8.76 -0.31 -33.82
C ALA A 144 8.14 -0.35 -32.42
N GLU A 145 8.91 -0.20 -31.35
CA GLU A 145 8.41 -0.13 -29.98
C GLU A 145 7.49 1.08 -29.76
N ALA A 146 7.84 2.25 -30.31
CA ALA A 146 7.04 3.46 -30.20
C ALA A 146 5.69 3.32 -30.91
N GLN A 147 5.68 2.77 -32.13
CA GLN A 147 4.45 2.46 -32.85
C GLN A 147 3.59 1.45 -32.09
N SER A 148 4.24 0.40 -31.60
CA SER A 148 3.63 -0.71 -30.87
C SER A 148 3.00 -0.18 -29.56
N CYS A 149 3.68 0.72 -28.83
CA CYS A 149 3.17 1.37 -27.61
C CYS A 149 2.21 2.55 -27.87
N MET A 150 1.95 2.87 -29.15
CA MET A 150 1.07 3.96 -29.59
C MET A 150 1.52 5.34 -29.07
N VAL A 151 2.81 5.61 -29.22
CA VAL A 151 3.47 6.87 -28.83
C VAL A 151 4.40 7.40 -29.92
N SER A 152 4.25 6.93 -31.16
CA SER A 152 5.07 7.36 -32.32
C SER A 152 4.88 8.83 -32.67
N ASP A 153 3.77 9.43 -32.26
CA ASP A 153 3.43 10.84 -32.43
C ASP A 153 4.05 11.75 -31.35
N LEU A 154 4.61 11.18 -30.28
CA LEU A 154 5.20 11.93 -29.18
C LEU A 154 6.69 12.22 -29.42
N PRO A 155 7.18 13.42 -29.05
CA PRO A 155 8.58 13.79 -29.19
C PRO A 155 9.43 13.13 -28.09
N LEU A 156 9.69 11.83 -28.22
CA LEU A 156 10.59 11.08 -27.33
C LEU A 156 12.00 11.06 -27.92
N ASP A 157 13.01 11.31 -27.08
CA ASP A 157 14.41 11.22 -27.50
C ASP A 157 14.81 9.73 -27.66
N PRO A 158 15.16 9.27 -28.87
CA PRO A 158 15.50 7.86 -29.14
C PRO A 158 16.88 7.47 -28.59
N LYS A 159 17.62 8.40 -27.97
CA LYS A 159 18.97 8.13 -27.43
C LYS A 159 19.06 8.28 -25.92
N LYS A 160 18.07 8.87 -25.26
CA LYS A 160 18.12 9.14 -23.83
C LYS A 160 17.04 8.39 -23.07
N PRO A 161 17.39 7.80 -21.91
CA PRO A 161 16.37 7.26 -21.04
C PRO A 161 15.37 8.33 -20.59
N SER A 162 14.09 7.99 -20.56
CA SER A 162 13.04 8.92 -20.15
C SER A 162 11.92 8.23 -19.38
N LEU A 163 11.31 8.96 -18.44
CA LEU A 163 10.14 8.49 -17.72
C LEU A 163 8.96 8.23 -18.67
N ALA A 164 8.84 9.03 -19.72
CA ALA A 164 7.81 8.85 -20.74
C ALA A 164 7.95 7.51 -21.48
N ALA A 165 9.18 7.08 -21.78
CA ALA A 165 9.43 5.77 -22.36
C ALA A 165 9.12 4.63 -21.37
N ALA A 166 9.49 4.79 -20.09
CA ALA A 166 9.14 3.83 -19.03
C ALA A 166 7.63 3.63 -18.95
N TYR A 167 6.89 4.74 -18.94
CA TYR A 167 5.44 4.75 -18.89
C TYR A 167 4.81 4.10 -20.13
N ALA A 168 5.30 4.44 -21.33
CA ALA A 168 4.79 3.88 -22.57
C ALA A 168 4.93 2.34 -22.61
N ARG A 169 6.02 1.79 -22.07
CA ARG A 169 6.21 0.34 -21.94
C ARG A 169 5.38 -0.28 -20.81
N ALA A 170 5.27 0.39 -19.67
CA ALA A 170 4.53 -0.12 -18.52
C ALA A 170 3.01 -0.11 -18.76
N ARG A 171 2.52 0.73 -19.67
CA ARG A 171 1.10 0.81 -20.01
C ARG A 171 0.64 -0.43 -20.77
N ASP A 172 -0.30 -1.15 -20.18
CA ASP A 172 -1.00 -2.28 -20.80
C ASP A 172 -1.76 -1.84 -22.06
N ARG A 173 -1.54 -2.55 -23.17
CA ARG A 173 -2.15 -2.27 -24.48
C ARG A 173 -3.56 -2.81 -24.63
N GLU A 174 -3.93 -3.85 -23.88
CA GLU A 174 -5.26 -4.47 -24.03
C GLU A 174 -6.37 -3.68 -23.33
N ASN A 175 -6.02 -2.74 -22.45
CA ASN A 175 -6.97 -2.00 -21.61
C ASN A 175 -7.28 -0.58 -22.10
N GLN A 176 -7.26 -0.30 -23.41
CA GLN A 176 -7.74 0.99 -23.96
C GLN A 176 -9.18 1.36 -23.51
N ARG A 177 -9.98 0.39 -23.05
CA ARG A 177 -11.36 0.59 -22.59
C ARG A 177 -11.52 0.82 -21.08
N ASN A 178 -10.45 0.76 -20.28
CA ASN A 178 -10.60 0.73 -18.82
C ASN A 178 -10.07 1.99 -18.13
N TRP A 179 -10.99 2.79 -17.63
CA TRP A 179 -10.78 4.08 -16.97
C TRP A 179 -10.13 3.98 -15.57
N HIS A 180 -9.53 2.83 -15.25
CA HIS A 180 -9.15 2.46 -13.87
C HIS A 180 -7.68 2.07 -13.69
N ILE A 181 -6.83 2.22 -14.71
CA ILE A 181 -5.39 2.00 -14.56
C ILE A 181 -4.76 3.13 -13.73
N ARG A 182 -3.96 2.74 -12.73
CA ARG A 182 -3.23 3.65 -11.84
C ARG A 182 -1.74 3.64 -12.16
N TYR A 183 -1.09 4.79 -12.05
CA TYR A 183 0.30 4.98 -12.47
C TYR A 183 1.16 5.58 -11.37
N ASN A 184 2.37 5.04 -11.23
CA ASN A 184 3.37 5.51 -10.27
C ASN A 184 4.68 5.82 -11.00
N PHE A 185 5.39 6.86 -10.52
CA PHE A 185 6.58 7.41 -11.16
C PHE A 185 7.69 7.68 -10.13
N SER A 186 8.95 7.64 -10.56
CA SER A 186 10.08 7.97 -9.69
C SER A 186 10.10 9.47 -9.30
N PRO A 187 10.64 9.82 -8.11
CA PRO A 187 10.47 11.16 -7.53
C PRO A 187 10.99 12.34 -8.37
N ASP A 188 12.10 12.16 -9.10
CA ASP A 188 12.81 13.25 -9.79
C ASP A 188 12.19 13.69 -11.13
N CYS A 189 11.24 12.93 -11.68
CA CYS A 189 10.84 13.09 -13.08
C CYS A 189 9.44 13.71 -13.29
N ARG A 190 8.79 14.22 -12.24
CA ARG A 190 7.40 14.74 -12.30
C ARG A 190 7.17 15.95 -13.21
N LYS A 191 8.21 16.73 -13.56
CA LYS A 191 8.06 18.00 -14.30
C LYS A 191 7.75 17.86 -15.80
N HIS A 192 7.82 16.67 -16.39
CA HIS A 192 7.82 16.51 -17.85
C HIS A 192 6.70 15.66 -18.45
N LEU A 193 5.74 15.18 -17.64
CA LEU A 193 4.73 14.25 -18.15
C LEU A 193 3.50 14.97 -18.71
N LYS A 194 3.52 15.33 -20.01
CA LYS A 194 2.32 15.65 -20.80
C LYS A 194 1.72 14.39 -21.45
N LEU A 195 1.65 13.28 -20.72
CA LEU A 195 0.96 12.07 -21.17
C LEU A 195 -0.42 12.00 -20.52
N ASN A 196 -1.44 12.39 -21.29
CA ASN A 196 -2.88 12.27 -21.03
C ASN A 196 -3.46 12.93 -19.76
N HIS A 197 -4.38 13.86 -20.00
CA HIS A 197 -5.22 14.62 -19.06
C HIS A 197 -6.13 13.79 -18.10
N ARG A 198 -6.00 12.45 -18.01
CA ARG A 198 -7.10 11.62 -17.47
C ARG A 198 -6.77 10.51 -16.47
N ALA A 199 -5.54 10.35 -15.99
CA ALA A 199 -5.27 9.29 -14.99
C ALA A 199 -4.09 9.58 -14.04
N VAL A 200 -3.88 10.83 -13.63
CA VAL A 200 -2.91 11.12 -12.57
C VAL A 200 -3.67 11.31 -11.26
N SER A 201 -3.81 10.24 -10.47
CA SER A 201 -4.03 10.42 -9.03
C SER A 201 -2.71 10.93 -8.49
N LEU A 202 -2.59 12.25 -8.39
CA LEU A 202 -1.44 12.91 -7.83
C LEU A 202 -1.42 12.64 -6.31
N MET A 203 -0.86 11.50 -5.93
CA MET A 203 -0.40 11.24 -4.57
C MET A 203 1.08 11.56 -4.51
N GLU A 204 1.43 12.50 -3.63
CA GLU A 204 2.81 12.76 -3.28
C GLU A 204 3.21 11.88 -2.10
N MET A 205 4.20 11.02 -2.30
CA MET A 205 4.94 10.35 -1.24
C MET A 205 6.33 10.99 -1.09
N PRO A 206 6.82 11.20 0.15
CA PRO A 206 8.08 11.87 0.40
C PRO A 206 9.27 11.06 -0.14
N GLN A 207 10.37 11.76 -0.38
CA GLN A 207 11.67 11.10 -0.51
C GLN A 207 12.02 10.52 0.86
N ALA A 208 12.25 9.21 0.91
CA ALA A 208 12.79 8.60 2.13
C ALA A 208 14.22 9.13 2.34
N LEU A 209 14.53 9.48 3.58
CA LEU A 209 15.87 9.83 4.06
C LEU A 209 16.93 8.78 3.66
#